data_AF-A0AAF0P9A2-F1
#
_entry.id   AF-A0AAF0P9A2-F1
#
_cell.length_a   1.000
_cell.length_b   1.000
_cell.length_c   1.000
_cell.angle_alpha   90.00
_cell.angle_beta   90.00
_cell.angle_gamma   90.00
#
_symmetry.space_group_name_H-M   'P 1'
#
loop_
_entity.id
_entity.type
_entity.pdbx_description
1 polymer ?
#
loop_
_entity_poly.entity_id
_entity_poly.type
_entity_poly.pdbx_seq_one_letter_code
_entity_poly.pdbx_strand_id
1 'polypeptide(L)'
;MSDADAVPTLSVEGLRTGLRCPRQYEFAHVHGLEGEPAAGDDRVDLLRTALCDALRSADADREALESVAADRLGALWADHDERFHSATQRRHERRVLEATAAAYVEAVGIDHAAGIERLEAEATGGELVGPGLPLSSTLELSEPSLETDAVRIDATVDYVTVDGSSLVGVRFVPTVAPLGLLRYRSDWEGDVAALFTDHFDPESAAFDPAPVGALLETAVVLDGLRGLRDRLGLGDRTCRYVQIPLADRSGTAINWVRDDVETSLEIVDLTNGYVDHHTFGMTHEHRNETVDDRLAAVATELVSGPYDPTARWAAIEDHACPTCEYTVCCQDYIAREVGFDG
;
A
#
# COMPACT_ATOMS: atom_id res chain seq x y z
N MET A 1 -9.29 -32.91 -16.98
CA MET A 1 -8.62 -31.77 -17.62
C MET A 1 -8.04 -30.99 -16.47
N SER A 2 -6.73 -31.13 -16.26
CA SER A 2 -6.02 -30.62 -15.08
C SER A 2 -5.63 -29.18 -15.36
N ASP A 3 -5.87 -28.28 -14.40
CA ASP A 3 -5.43 -26.87 -14.36
C ASP A 3 -3.89 -26.77 -14.18
N ALA A 4 -3.12 -27.57 -14.92
CA ALA A 4 -1.67 -27.69 -14.76
C ALA A 4 -0.85 -26.59 -15.47
N ASP A 5 -1.51 -25.60 -16.07
CA ASP A 5 -0.86 -24.50 -16.82
C ASP A 5 -1.19 -23.10 -16.24
N ALA A 6 -1.85 -23.02 -15.09
CA ALA A 6 -2.11 -21.73 -14.45
C ALA A 6 -0.87 -21.29 -13.67
N VAL A 7 -0.19 -20.25 -14.17
CA VAL A 7 0.89 -19.56 -13.44
C VAL A 7 0.34 -19.14 -12.06
N PRO A 8 0.98 -19.55 -10.95
CA PRO A 8 0.53 -19.17 -9.61
C PRO A 8 0.47 -17.65 -9.46
N THR A 9 -0.50 -17.18 -8.69
CA THR A 9 -0.72 -15.75 -8.46
C THR A 9 -0.50 -15.42 -6.99
N LEU A 10 0.30 -14.39 -6.74
CA LEU A 10 0.47 -13.74 -5.44
C LEU A 10 -0.03 -12.30 -5.53
N SER A 11 -0.36 -11.69 -4.39
CA SER A 11 -0.55 -10.25 -4.29
C SER A 11 0.62 -9.60 -3.55
N VAL A 12 0.86 -8.31 -3.79
CA VAL A 12 1.80 -7.52 -2.99
C VAL A 12 1.47 -7.58 -1.49
N GLU A 13 0.18 -7.58 -1.13
CA GLU A 13 -0.22 -7.71 0.27
C GLU A 13 0.17 -9.09 0.82
N GLY A 14 -0.02 -10.15 0.04
CA GLY A 14 0.47 -11.49 0.37
C GLY A 14 1.98 -11.53 0.60
N LEU A 15 2.78 -10.84 -0.23
CA LEU A 15 4.23 -10.73 -0.01
C LEU A 15 4.56 -10.04 1.32
N ARG A 16 3.88 -8.92 1.62
CA ARG A 16 4.11 -8.16 2.86
C ARG A 16 3.70 -8.95 4.09
N THR A 17 2.55 -9.62 4.04
CA THR A 17 2.07 -10.51 5.10
C THR A 17 3.03 -11.68 5.32
N GLY A 18 3.51 -12.31 4.23
CA GLY A 18 4.48 -13.40 4.29
C GLY A 18 5.81 -12.99 4.93
N LEU A 19 6.37 -11.84 4.52
CA LEU A 19 7.58 -11.28 5.12
C LEU A 19 7.42 -10.98 6.61
N ARG A 20 6.24 -10.53 7.02
CA ARG A 20 5.96 -10.17 8.41
C ARG A 20 5.77 -11.39 9.29
N CYS A 21 4.89 -12.31 8.88
CA CYS A 21 4.61 -13.54 9.57
C CYS A 21 4.01 -14.59 8.61
N PRO A 22 4.73 -15.67 8.34
CA PRO A 22 4.26 -16.74 7.45
C PRO A 22 3.00 -17.44 7.94
N ARG A 23 2.77 -17.49 9.26
CA ARG A 23 1.51 -18.01 9.82
C ARG A 23 0.35 -17.06 9.56
N GLN A 24 0.59 -15.76 9.65
CA GLN A 24 -0.41 -14.77 9.27
C GLN A 24 -0.74 -14.91 7.78
N TYR A 25 0.26 -15.14 6.93
CA TYR A 25 0.04 -15.40 5.50
C TYR A 25 -0.79 -16.66 5.26
N GLU A 26 -0.45 -17.76 5.94
CA GLU A 26 -1.19 -19.02 5.84
C GLU A 26 -2.67 -18.82 6.21
N PHE A 27 -2.95 -18.14 7.32
CA PHE A 27 -4.32 -17.87 7.74
C PHE A 27 -5.07 -16.95 6.77
N ALA A 28 -4.49 -15.83 6.38
CA ALA A 28 -5.15 -14.83 5.54
C ALA A 28 -5.31 -15.30 4.08
N HIS A 29 -4.25 -15.83 3.46
CA HIS A 29 -4.18 -16.03 2.02
C HIS A 29 -4.28 -17.49 1.57
N VAL A 30 -3.97 -18.47 2.43
CA VAL A 30 -4.12 -19.90 2.09
C VAL A 30 -5.44 -20.46 2.61
N HIS A 31 -5.79 -20.16 3.86
CA HIS A 31 -7.03 -20.64 4.49
C HIS A 31 -8.22 -19.69 4.31
N GLY A 32 -7.98 -18.45 3.88
CA GLY A 32 -9.03 -17.45 3.69
C GLY A 32 -9.76 -17.09 4.98
N LEU A 33 -9.05 -17.10 6.12
CA LEU A 33 -9.60 -16.76 7.44
C LEU A 33 -9.70 -15.26 7.68
N GLU A 34 -9.38 -14.44 6.68
CA GLU A 34 -9.45 -12.99 6.75
C GLU A 34 -10.84 -12.56 7.25
N GLY A 35 -10.85 -11.84 8.37
CA GLY A 35 -12.06 -11.18 8.86
C GLY A 35 -12.49 -10.10 7.85
N GLU A 36 -13.78 -9.77 7.85
CA GLU A 36 -14.25 -8.59 7.11
C GLU A 36 -13.36 -7.39 7.50
N PRO A 37 -12.86 -6.60 6.51
CA PRO A 37 -11.93 -5.51 6.78
C PRO A 37 -12.47 -4.64 7.92
N ALA A 38 -11.61 -4.36 8.90
CA ALA A 38 -12.02 -3.57 10.06
C ALA A 38 -12.56 -2.22 9.57
N ALA A 39 -13.69 -1.77 10.14
CA ALA A 39 -14.44 -0.57 9.73
C ALA A 39 -13.64 0.76 9.63
N GLY A 40 -12.35 0.76 9.98
CA GLY A 40 -11.42 1.88 9.79
C GLY A 40 -10.80 1.99 8.40
N ASP A 41 -10.69 0.90 7.63
CA ASP A 41 -10.15 0.92 6.25
C ASP A 41 -11.16 1.50 5.25
N ASP A 42 -12.45 1.40 5.56
CA ASP A 42 -13.56 1.89 4.74
C ASP A 42 -13.45 3.40 4.47
N ARG A 43 -13.12 4.21 5.48
CA ARG A 43 -13.06 5.69 5.32
C ARG A 43 -11.98 6.13 4.34
N VAL A 44 -10.84 5.44 4.29
CA VAL A 44 -9.77 5.71 3.32
C VAL A 44 -10.26 5.34 1.93
N ASP A 45 -10.97 4.22 1.79
CA ASP A 45 -11.55 3.79 0.53
C ASP A 45 -12.66 4.75 0.02
N LEU A 46 -13.47 5.35 0.91
CA LEU A 46 -14.41 6.41 0.54
C LEU A 46 -13.68 7.61 -0.09
N LEU A 47 -12.61 8.07 0.57
CA LEU A 47 -11.84 9.22 0.11
C LEU A 47 -11.09 8.92 -1.19
N ARG A 48 -10.43 7.75 -1.27
CA ARG A 48 -9.75 7.24 -2.45
C ARG A 48 -10.69 7.15 -3.65
N THR A 49 -11.88 6.60 -3.45
CA THR A 49 -12.93 6.51 -4.49
C THR A 49 -13.36 7.91 -4.94
N ALA A 50 -13.64 8.81 -4.00
CA ALA A 50 -14.05 10.18 -4.33
C ALA A 50 -12.99 10.95 -5.13
N LEU A 51 -11.70 10.81 -4.76
CA LEU A 51 -10.59 11.44 -5.46
C LEU A 51 -10.38 10.86 -6.87
N CYS A 52 -10.47 9.53 -7.04
CA CYS A 52 -10.39 8.91 -8.35
C CYS A 52 -11.55 9.34 -9.26
N ASP A 53 -12.77 9.41 -8.72
CA ASP A 53 -13.93 9.86 -9.49
C ASP A 53 -13.80 11.33 -9.92
N ALA A 54 -13.23 12.19 -9.06
CA ALA A 54 -12.90 13.56 -9.42
C ALA A 54 -11.85 13.63 -10.54
N LEU A 55 -10.74 12.91 -10.42
CA LEU A 55 -9.69 12.86 -11.44
C LEU A 55 -10.17 12.30 -12.79
N ARG A 56 -11.20 11.45 -12.78
CA ARG A 56 -11.79 10.88 -14.01
C ARG A 56 -12.75 11.84 -14.71
N SER A 57 -13.38 12.75 -13.97
CA SER A 57 -14.61 13.42 -14.43
C SER A 57 -14.52 14.94 -14.49
N ALA A 58 -13.59 15.54 -13.75
CA ALA A 58 -13.38 16.98 -13.76
C ALA A 58 -12.28 17.35 -14.76
N ASP A 59 -12.49 18.47 -15.45
CA ASP A 59 -11.38 19.17 -16.12
C ASP A 59 -10.29 19.49 -15.08
N ALA A 60 -9.05 19.72 -15.52
CA ALA A 60 -7.93 20.16 -14.69
C ALA A 60 -8.10 21.61 -14.12
N ASP A 61 -9.26 21.86 -13.51
CA ASP A 61 -9.64 23.06 -12.77
C ASP A 61 -9.85 22.70 -11.29
N ARG A 62 -9.33 23.57 -10.41
CA ARG A 62 -9.36 23.36 -8.96
C ARG A 62 -10.78 23.26 -8.43
N GLU A 63 -11.64 24.20 -8.79
CA GLU A 63 -13.01 24.28 -8.25
C GLU A 63 -13.83 23.08 -8.74
N ALA A 64 -13.64 22.68 -10.00
CA ALA A 64 -14.28 21.49 -10.55
C ALA A 64 -13.85 20.20 -9.81
N LEU A 65 -12.54 19.99 -9.62
CA LEU A 65 -12.01 18.83 -8.90
C LEU A 65 -12.51 18.77 -7.45
N GLU A 66 -12.42 19.88 -6.72
CA GLU A 66 -12.92 19.97 -5.34
C GLU A 66 -14.42 19.68 -5.26
N SER A 67 -15.22 20.24 -6.18
CA SER A 67 -16.67 20.03 -6.21
C SER A 67 -17.04 18.57 -6.46
N VAL A 68 -16.44 17.93 -7.47
CA VAL A 68 -16.75 16.52 -7.80
C VAL A 68 -16.31 15.59 -6.65
N ALA A 69 -15.12 15.82 -6.08
CA ALA A 69 -14.64 15.04 -4.94
C ALA A 69 -15.58 15.19 -3.72
N ALA A 70 -16.00 16.42 -3.40
CA ALA A 70 -16.89 16.68 -2.26
C ALA A 70 -18.29 16.08 -2.47
N ASP A 71 -18.87 16.20 -3.66
CA ASP A 71 -20.17 15.62 -3.98
C ASP A 71 -20.13 14.10 -3.89
N ARG A 72 -19.07 13.48 -4.46
CA ARG A 72 -18.91 12.03 -4.45
C ARG A 72 -18.68 11.50 -3.04
N LEU A 73 -17.80 12.13 -2.26
CA LEU A 73 -17.57 11.80 -0.87
C LEU A 73 -18.85 11.97 -0.04
N GLY A 74 -19.65 13.01 -0.29
CA GLY A 74 -20.92 13.25 0.37
C GLY A 74 -21.94 12.13 0.12
N ALA A 75 -22.00 11.61 -1.11
CA ALA A 75 -22.83 10.47 -1.46
C ALA A 75 -22.35 9.18 -0.79
N LEU A 76 -21.05 8.86 -0.90
CA LEU A 76 -20.45 7.68 -0.27
C LEU A 76 -20.63 7.70 1.26
N TRP A 77 -20.42 8.85 1.90
CA TRP A 77 -20.61 9.03 3.34
C TRP A 77 -22.06 8.87 3.80
N ALA A 78 -23.04 9.15 2.93
CA ALA A 78 -24.45 8.98 3.25
C ALA A 78 -24.81 7.50 3.42
N ASP A 79 -24.20 6.64 2.59
CA ASP A 79 -24.41 5.19 2.59
C ASP A 79 -23.44 4.44 3.53
N HIS A 80 -22.41 5.12 4.04
CA HIS A 80 -21.42 4.57 4.98
C HIS A 80 -22.04 4.20 6.34
N ASP A 81 -22.09 2.90 6.65
CA ASP A 81 -22.70 2.34 7.87
C ASP A 81 -21.66 2.06 8.96
N GLU A 82 -21.06 3.13 9.47
CA GLU A 82 -20.16 3.04 10.62
C GLU A 82 -20.83 3.52 11.92
N ARG A 83 -20.50 2.85 13.02
CA ARG A 83 -20.99 3.20 14.36
C ARG A 83 -20.19 4.36 14.95
N PHE A 84 -20.84 5.52 15.06
CA PHE A 84 -20.29 6.69 15.76
C PHE A 84 -20.92 6.82 17.16
N HIS A 85 -20.13 7.25 18.14
CA HIS A 85 -20.60 7.54 19.50
C HIS A 85 -21.54 8.76 19.55
N SER A 86 -21.47 9.66 18.56
CA SER A 86 -22.37 10.80 18.44
C SER A 86 -22.50 11.34 17.01
N ALA A 87 -23.58 12.08 16.75
CA ALA A 87 -23.74 12.81 15.48
C ALA A 87 -22.67 13.90 15.29
N THR A 88 -22.11 14.43 16.40
CA THR A 88 -21.00 15.39 16.34
C THR A 88 -19.72 14.71 15.87
N GLN A 89 -19.42 13.51 16.37
CA GLN A 89 -18.29 12.71 15.88
C GLN A 89 -18.46 12.40 14.39
N ARG A 90 -19.64 11.91 13.96
CA ARG A 90 -19.91 11.65 12.54
C ARG A 90 -19.69 12.89 11.66
N ARG A 91 -20.15 14.07 12.08
CA ARG A 91 -19.89 15.33 11.35
C ARG A 91 -18.43 15.76 11.39
N HIS A 92 -17.71 15.44 12.45
CA HIS A 92 -16.29 15.75 12.57
C HIS A 92 -15.48 14.90 11.58
N GLU A 93 -15.69 13.59 11.58
CA GLU A 93 -15.00 12.64 10.69
C GLU A 93 -15.24 12.98 9.21
N ARG A 94 -16.49 13.29 8.84
CA ARG A 94 -16.80 13.76 7.49
C ARG A 94 -16.00 15.01 7.10
N ARG A 95 -15.92 16.01 7.99
CA ARG A 95 -15.16 17.25 7.72
C ARG A 95 -13.66 17.00 7.59
N VAL A 96 -13.12 16.02 8.32
CA VAL A 96 -11.72 15.61 8.16
C VAL A 96 -11.50 15.07 6.74
N LEU A 97 -12.37 14.17 6.26
CA LEU A 97 -12.27 13.62 4.89
C LEU A 97 -12.42 14.72 3.82
N GLU A 98 -13.39 15.62 3.96
CA GLU A 98 -13.59 16.76 3.04
C GLU A 98 -12.35 17.68 3.01
N ALA A 99 -11.77 17.99 4.18
CA ALA A 99 -10.54 18.77 4.27
C ALA A 99 -9.32 18.03 3.71
N THR A 100 -9.30 16.70 3.74
CA THR A 100 -8.21 15.91 3.14
C THR A 100 -8.32 15.94 1.63
N ALA A 101 -9.53 15.79 1.08
CA ALA A 101 -9.76 15.92 -0.36
C ALA A 101 -9.34 17.30 -0.88
N ALA A 102 -9.77 18.37 -0.21
CA ALA A 102 -9.40 19.74 -0.57
C ALA A 102 -7.88 19.97 -0.53
N ALA A 103 -7.21 19.48 0.53
CA ALA A 103 -5.76 19.59 0.65
C ALA A 103 -5.02 18.84 -0.47
N TYR A 104 -5.49 17.66 -0.88
CA TYR A 104 -4.93 16.94 -2.02
C TYR A 104 -5.08 17.73 -3.31
N VAL A 105 -6.29 18.24 -3.59
CA VAL A 105 -6.55 19.00 -4.82
C VAL A 105 -5.69 20.27 -4.88
N GLU A 106 -5.59 20.98 -3.77
CA GLU A 106 -4.74 22.17 -3.63
C GLU A 106 -3.25 21.87 -3.84
N ALA A 107 -2.75 20.79 -3.27
CA ALA A 107 -1.32 20.49 -3.28
C ALA A 107 -0.83 19.92 -4.62
N VAL A 108 -1.56 18.96 -5.19
CA VAL A 108 -1.09 18.19 -6.35
C VAL A 108 -2.20 17.78 -7.34
N GLY A 109 -3.47 17.88 -6.97
CA GLY A 109 -4.57 17.33 -7.78
C GLY A 109 -4.69 17.98 -9.16
N ILE A 110 -4.45 19.29 -9.28
CA ILE A 110 -4.48 20.00 -10.58
C ILE A 110 -3.40 19.46 -11.52
N ASP A 111 -2.16 19.34 -11.02
CA ASP A 111 -1.02 18.86 -11.82
C ASP A 111 -1.22 17.40 -12.23
N HIS A 112 -1.77 16.58 -11.33
CA HIS A 112 -2.08 15.19 -11.61
C HIS A 112 -3.21 15.04 -12.64
N ALA A 113 -4.28 15.82 -12.53
CA ALA A 113 -5.37 15.85 -13.51
C ALA A 113 -4.87 16.29 -14.89
N ALA A 114 -4.09 17.38 -14.96
CA ALA A 114 -3.48 17.83 -16.21
C ALA A 114 -2.52 16.79 -16.81
N GLY A 115 -1.80 16.04 -15.97
CA GLY A 115 -0.99 14.92 -16.42
C GLY A 115 -1.82 13.74 -16.93
N ILE A 116 -2.96 13.43 -16.32
CA ILE A 116 -3.89 12.40 -16.82
C ILE A 116 -4.44 12.82 -18.19
N GLU A 117 -4.92 14.06 -18.35
CA GLU A 117 -5.42 14.57 -19.62
C GLU A 117 -4.38 14.48 -20.75
N ARG A 118 -3.11 14.84 -20.45
CA ARG A 118 -2.00 14.68 -21.40
C ARG A 118 -1.78 13.21 -21.76
N LEU A 119 -1.85 12.32 -20.77
CA LEU A 119 -1.65 10.89 -20.97
C LEU A 119 -2.78 10.29 -21.83
N GLU A 120 -4.03 10.70 -21.62
CA GLU A 120 -5.17 10.29 -22.44
C GLU A 120 -5.02 10.71 -23.91
N ALA A 121 -4.45 11.90 -24.15
CA ALA A 121 -4.20 12.39 -25.51
C ALA A 121 -3.07 11.65 -26.23
N GLU A 122 -2.10 11.11 -25.49
CA GLU A 122 -0.93 10.40 -26.05
C GLU A 122 -1.12 8.88 -26.15
N ALA A 123 -1.84 8.28 -25.20
CA ALA A 123 -1.98 6.83 -25.09
C ALA A 123 -2.92 6.26 -26.15
N THR A 124 -2.66 5.02 -26.59
CA THR A 124 -3.50 4.32 -27.57
C THR A 124 -4.78 3.69 -26.98
N GLY A 125 -5.17 4.10 -25.77
CA GLY A 125 -6.32 3.61 -25.02
C GLY A 125 -5.95 2.79 -23.77
N GLY A 126 -6.86 2.72 -22.80
CA GLY A 126 -6.66 2.05 -21.51
C GLY A 126 -7.30 2.85 -20.37
N GLU A 127 -7.63 2.19 -19.25
CA GLU A 127 -8.07 2.89 -18.05
C GLU A 127 -6.85 3.48 -17.33
N LEU A 128 -6.88 4.77 -17.00
CA LEU A 128 -5.78 5.48 -16.34
C LEU A 128 -6.10 5.85 -14.89
N VAL A 129 -7.38 5.80 -14.52
CA VAL A 129 -7.88 6.22 -13.21
C VAL A 129 -8.89 5.20 -12.73
N GLY A 130 -8.72 4.71 -11.52
CA GLY A 130 -9.72 3.93 -10.79
C GLY A 130 -9.14 3.44 -9.48
N PRO A 131 -9.91 3.41 -8.39
CA PRO A 131 -9.38 2.87 -7.16
C PRO A 131 -9.01 1.41 -7.44
N GLY A 132 -7.70 1.12 -7.43
CA GLY A 132 -7.19 -0.23 -7.63
C GLY A 132 -6.95 -0.65 -9.08
N LEU A 133 -6.54 0.28 -9.96
CA LEU A 133 -6.04 -0.03 -11.30
C LEU A 133 -5.02 -1.20 -11.25
N PRO A 134 -5.30 -2.32 -11.93
CA PRO A 134 -4.51 -3.53 -11.77
C PRO A 134 -3.19 -3.43 -12.53
N LEU A 135 -2.12 -3.75 -11.81
CA LEU A 135 -0.78 -3.98 -12.32
C LEU A 135 -0.36 -5.41 -12.00
N SER A 136 0.55 -5.95 -12.80
CA SER A 136 1.11 -7.27 -12.55
C SER A 136 2.55 -7.33 -13.01
N SER A 137 3.39 -7.97 -12.22
CA SER A 137 4.72 -8.39 -12.62
C SER A 137 4.76 -9.91 -12.77
N THR A 138 5.53 -10.41 -13.74
CA THR A 138 5.81 -11.85 -13.85
C THR A 138 7.26 -12.07 -13.47
N LEU A 139 7.47 -12.90 -12.47
CA LEU A 139 8.77 -13.15 -11.86
C LEU A 139 9.18 -14.60 -12.15
N GLU A 140 10.40 -14.78 -12.64
CA GLU A 140 11.02 -16.10 -12.77
C GLU A 140 11.51 -16.56 -11.39
N LEU A 141 11.26 -17.82 -11.05
CA LEU A 141 11.61 -18.37 -9.73
C LEU A 141 13.07 -18.83 -9.69
N SER A 142 13.76 -18.58 -8.57
CA SER A 142 15.20 -18.88 -8.40
C SER A 142 15.50 -20.38 -8.38
N GLU A 143 14.56 -21.19 -7.89
CA GLU A 143 14.61 -22.65 -7.92
C GLU A 143 13.30 -23.17 -8.50
N PRO A 144 13.23 -23.45 -9.82
CA PRO A 144 12.01 -23.98 -10.41
C PRO A 144 11.68 -25.33 -9.75
N SER A 145 10.55 -25.38 -9.07
CA SER A 145 9.96 -26.66 -8.69
C SER A 145 9.53 -27.39 -9.97
N LEU A 146 9.38 -28.71 -9.93
CA LEU A 146 9.06 -29.52 -11.13
C LEU A 146 7.75 -29.14 -11.86
N GLU A 147 6.96 -28.21 -11.32
CA GLU A 147 5.63 -27.84 -11.82
C GLU A 147 5.46 -26.32 -12.09
N THR A 148 6.38 -25.44 -11.65
CA THR A 148 6.23 -23.98 -11.83
C THR A 148 7.56 -23.27 -12.02
N ASP A 149 7.73 -22.59 -13.16
CA ASP A 149 8.94 -21.80 -13.48
C ASP A 149 8.79 -20.28 -13.21
N ALA A 150 7.55 -19.80 -13.06
CA ALA A 150 7.26 -18.38 -12.86
C ALA A 150 6.06 -18.16 -11.95
N VAL A 151 6.00 -16.97 -11.34
CA VAL A 151 4.88 -16.52 -10.53
C VAL A 151 4.42 -15.14 -11.00
N ARG A 152 3.11 -14.94 -11.03
CA ARG A 152 2.52 -13.63 -11.28
C ARG A 152 2.29 -12.95 -9.94
N ILE A 153 2.76 -11.73 -9.78
CA ILE A 153 2.51 -10.93 -8.59
C ILE A 153 1.66 -9.72 -8.98
N ASP A 154 0.46 -9.66 -8.41
CA ASP A 154 -0.50 -8.58 -8.64
C ASP A 154 -0.28 -7.42 -7.66
N ALA A 155 -0.37 -6.21 -8.20
CA ALA A 155 -0.31 -4.96 -7.47
C ALA A 155 -1.39 -4.00 -7.97
N THR A 156 -1.62 -2.91 -7.25
CA THR A 156 -2.58 -1.89 -7.67
C THR A 156 -2.03 -0.48 -7.46
N VAL A 157 -2.45 0.42 -8.33
CA VAL A 157 -2.34 1.87 -8.16
C VAL A 157 -3.72 2.48 -8.32
N ASP A 158 -3.92 3.73 -7.94
CA ASP A 158 -5.23 4.38 -8.04
C ASP A 158 -5.39 5.20 -9.31
N TYR A 159 -4.27 5.69 -9.84
CA TYR A 159 -4.23 6.30 -11.15
C TYR A 159 -2.80 6.33 -11.66
N VAL A 160 -2.68 6.61 -12.96
CA VAL A 160 -1.42 6.92 -13.63
C VAL A 160 -1.49 8.30 -14.23
N THR A 161 -0.41 9.06 -14.09
CA THR A 161 -0.27 10.42 -14.64
C THR A 161 1.11 10.58 -15.29
N VAL A 162 1.33 11.68 -16.01
CA VAL A 162 2.66 12.02 -16.54
C VAL A 162 3.27 13.22 -15.84
N ASP A 163 4.52 13.04 -15.43
CA ASP A 163 5.41 14.08 -14.94
C ASP A 163 6.68 14.07 -15.80
N GLY A 164 6.79 15.08 -16.67
CA GLY A 164 7.86 15.17 -17.66
C GLY A 164 7.91 13.94 -18.58
N SER A 165 9.05 13.25 -18.58
CA SER A 165 9.28 12.02 -19.34
C SER A 165 8.87 10.73 -18.61
N SER A 166 8.24 10.86 -17.43
CA SER A 166 7.92 9.72 -16.58
C SER A 166 6.43 9.38 -16.62
N LEU A 167 6.11 8.10 -16.73
CA LEU A 167 4.81 7.55 -16.34
C LEU A 167 4.82 7.31 -14.83
N VAL A 168 3.92 7.95 -14.10
CA VAL A 168 3.86 7.89 -12.64
C VAL A 168 2.62 7.12 -12.21
N GLY A 169 2.79 5.97 -11.58
CA GLY A 169 1.70 5.31 -10.86
C GLY A 169 1.57 5.90 -9.47
N VAL A 170 0.35 6.26 -9.07
CA VAL A 170 0.08 6.85 -7.78
C VAL A 170 -0.89 5.97 -7.00
N ARG A 171 -0.56 5.67 -5.74
CA ARG A 171 -1.41 4.93 -4.82
C ARG A 171 -1.69 5.77 -3.58
N PHE A 172 -2.96 5.88 -3.23
CA PHE A 172 -3.39 6.40 -1.94
C PHE A 172 -3.23 5.31 -0.88
N VAL A 173 -2.55 5.65 0.22
CA VAL A 173 -2.29 4.73 1.34
C VAL A 173 -2.81 5.34 2.63
N PRO A 174 -3.22 4.53 3.64
CA PRO A 174 -3.58 5.09 4.94
C PRO A 174 -2.40 5.84 5.57
N THR A 175 -1.20 5.27 5.50
CA THR A 175 0.02 5.85 6.05
C THR A 175 1.24 5.42 5.23
N VAL A 176 2.27 6.27 5.23
CA VAL A 176 3.60 5.97 4.71
C VAL A 176 4.55 5.45 5.80
N ALA A 177 4.07 5.19 7.02
CA ALA A 177 4.86 4.63 8.11
C ALA A 177 5.66 3.37 7.72
N PRO A 178 5.11 2.43 6.91
CA PRO A 178 5.87 1.26 6.46
C PRO A 178 7.13 1.57 5.65
N LEU A 179 7.25 2.77 5.07
CA LEU A 179 8.46 3.18 4.37
C LEU A 179 9.64 3.39 5.33
N GLY A 180 9.40 3.57 6.63
CA GLY A 180 10.48 3.74 7.63
C GLY A 180 11.44 4.87 7.24
N LEU A 181 12.73 4.56 7.12
CA LEU A 181 13.76 5.52 6.69
C LEU A 181 13.71 5.85 5.19
N LEU A 182 13.04 5.03 4.37
CA LEU A 182 12.97 5.23 2.92
C LEU A 182 12.29 6.55 2.57
N ARG A 183 11.28 6.96 3.36
CA ARG A 183 10.52 8.20 3.14
C ARG A 183 11.36 9.49 3.08
N TYR A 184 12.59 9.46 3.60
CA TYR A 184 13.47 10.62 3.68
C TYR A 184 14.57 10.66 2.61
N ARG A 185 14.59 9.71 1.66
CA ARG A 185 15.71 9.53 0.75
C ARG A 185 15.28 9.48 -0.71
N SER A 186 15.97 10.23 -1.55
CA SER A 186 15.79 10.20 -3.01
C SER A 186 16.80 9.29 -3.72
N ASP A 187 17.82 8.78 -3.02
CA ASP A 187 18.86 7.89 -3.54
C ASP A 187 19.08 6.64 -2.67
N TRP A 188 19.63 5.60 -3.31
CA TRP A 188 19.59 4.21 -2.85
C TRP A 188 20.96 3.65 -2.42
N GLU A 189 22.03 4.46 -2.46
CA GLU A 189 23.39 3.95 -2.25
C GLU A 189 23.73 3.71 -0.77
N GLY A 190 24.37 2.57 -0.50
CA GLY A 190 24.99 2.24 0.80
C GLY A 190 24.03 1.67 1.85
N ASP A 191 23.19 2.51 2.45
CA ASP A 191 22.45 2.14 3.67
C ASP A 191 21.20 1.28 3.40
N VAL A 192 20.54 1.45 2.25
CA VAL A 192 19.31 0.70 1.94
C VAL A 192 19.62 -0.76 1.58
N ALA A 193 20.76 -1.02 0.93
CA ALA A 193 21.24 -2.38 0.71
C ALA A 193 21.59 -3.09 2.03
N ALA A 194 22.07 -2.37 3.04
CA ALA A 194 22.29 -2.89 4.38
C ALA A 194 20.98 -3.26 5.07
N LEU A 195 19.92 -2.42 4.97
CA LEU A 195 18.58 -2.76 5.50
C LEU A 195 18.06 -4.10 4.95
N PHE A 196 18.28 -4.36 3.66
CA PHE A 196 17.96 -5.65 3.05
C PHE A 196 18.81 -6.79 3.61
N THR A 197 20.13 -6.61 3.67
CA THR A 197 21.04 -7.67 4.14
C THR A 197 20.73 -8.04 5.58
N ASP A 198 20.61 -7.03 6.45
CA ASP A 198 20.33 -7.21 7.86
C ASP A 198 18.94 -7.83 8.09
N HIS A 199 17.93 -7.46 7.29
CA HIS A 199 16.61 -8.06 7.38
C HIS A 199 16.57 -9.51 6.87
N PHE A 200 17.51 -10.01 6.08
CA PHE A 200 17.53 -11.42 5.66
C PHE A 200 18.60 -12.24 6.37
N ASP A 201 19.41 -11.61 7.23
CA ASP A 201 20.41 -12.28 8.05
C ASP A 201 19.77 -12.82 9.36
N PRO A 202 19.76 -14.14 9.60
CA PRO A 202 19.23 -14.71 10.84
C PRO A 202 20.06 -14.36 12.08
N GLU A 203 21.32 -13.91 11.91
CA GLU A 203 22.18 -13.45 13.02
C GLU A 203 22.01 -11.96 13.33
N SER A 204 21.30 -11.21 12.48
CA SER A 204 21.03 -9.80 12.68
C SER A 204 19.94 -9.56 13.71
N ALA A 205 20.16 -8.57 14.57
CA ALA A 205 19.14 -8.09 15.52
C ALA A 205 18.08 -7.18 14.86
N ALA A 206 18.26 -6.79 13.59
CA ALA A 206 17.35 -5.89 12.89
C ALA A 206 16.24 -6.68 12.18
N PHE A 207 15.06 -6.77 12.81
CA PHE A 207 13.86 -7.30 12.19
C PHE A 207 12.81 -6.19 12.01
N ASP A 208 12.84 -5.53 10.85
CA ASP A 208 11.80 -4.60 10.42
C ASP A 208 11.35 -4.97 8.99
N PRO A 209 10.31 -5.82 8.84
CA PRO A 209 9.84 -6.28 7.52
C PRO A 209 9.14 -5.18 6.72
N ALA A 210 8.73 -4.07 7.34
CA ALA A 210 7.89 -3.07 6.68
C ALA A 210 8.62 -2.30 5.57
N PRO A 211 9.84 -1.75 5.80
CA PRO A 211 10.62 -1.14 4.73
C PRO A 211 10.94 -2.13 3.62
N VAL A 212 11.35 -3.36 3.94
CA VAL A 212 11.65 -4.40 2.94
C VAL A 212 10.41 -4.72 2.09
N GLY A 213 9.25 -4.89 2.72
CA GLY A 213 7.98 -5.12 2.02
C GLY A 213 7.61 -3.97 1.07
N ALA A 214 7.86 -2.72 1.45
CA ALA A 214 7.64 -1.57 0.58
C ALA A 214 8.58 -1.56 -0.65
N LEU A 215 9.80 -2.07 -0.50
CA LEU A 215 10.76 -2.20 -1.60
C LEU A 215 10.36 -3.29 -2.58
N LEU A 216 9.92 -4.43 -2.07
CA LEU A 216 9.35 -5.49 -2.90
C LEU A 216 8.10 -5.02 -3.64
N GLU A 217 7.18 -4.32 -2.96
CA GLU A 217 6.01 -3.68 -3.59
C GLU A 217 6.43 -2.76 -4.74
N THR A 218 7.43 -1.92 -4.50
CA THR A 218 7.91 -0.95 -5.48
C THR A 218 8.46 -1.63 -6.73
N ALA A 219 9.26 -2.69 -6.54
CA ALA A 219 9.78 -3.48 -7.66
C ALA A 219 8.64 -4.05 -8.52
N VAL A 220 7.63 -4.65 -7.88
CA VAL A 220 6.45 -5.21 -8.56
C VAL A 220 5.65 -4.12 -9.29
N VAL A 221 5.38 -2.99 -8.63
CA VAL A 221 4.61 -1.88 -9.22
C VAL A 221 5.35 -1.27 -10.41
N LEU A 222 6.66 -1.02 -10.30
CA LEU A 222 7.43 -0.44 -11.38
C LEU A 222 7.53 -1.37 -12.60
N ASP A 223 7.67 -2.67 -12.38
CA ASP A 223 7.62 -3.64 -13.47
C ASP A 223 6.23 -3.69 -14.13
N GLY A 224 5.16 -3.71 -13.34
CA GLY A 224 3.79 -3.59 -13.83
C GLY A 224 3.51 -2.29 -14.61
N LEU A 225 4.10 -1.17 -14.18
CA LEU A 225 4.01 0.11 -14.87
C LEU A 225 4.74 0.11 -16.21
N ARG A 226 5.87 -0.60 -16.33
CA ARG A 226 6.54 -0.79 -17.63
C ARG A 226 5.65 -1.60 -18.58
N GLY A 227 5.04 -2.67 -18.09
CA GLY A 227 4.05 -3.43 -18.86
C GLY A 227 2.83 -2.61 -19.27
N LEU A 228 2.36 -1.71 -18.39
CA LEU A 228 1.30 -0.75 -18.74
C LEU A 228 1.77 0.27 -19.78
N ARG A 229 2.93 0.90 -19.59
CA ARG A 229 3.54 1.85 -20.52
C ARG A 229 3.63 1.27 -21.94
N ASP A 230 4.09 0.03 -22.05
CA ASP A 230 4.23 -0.66 -23.33
C ASP A 230 2.86 -0.91 -23.98
N ARG A 231 1.85 -1.32 -23.21
CA ARG A 231 0.46 -1.47 -23.68
C ARG A 231 -0.17 -0.15 -24.12
N LEU A 232 0.16 0.95 -23.47
CA LEU A 232 -0.31 2.29 -23.80
C LEU A 232 0.43 2.91 -24.99
N GLY A 233 1.50 2.28 -25.50
CA GLY A 233 2.27 2.76 -26.65
C GLY A 233 3.17 3.96 -26.32
N LEU A 234 3.57 4.13 -25.05
CA LEU A 234 4.23 5.34 -24.56
C LEU A 234 5.77 5.33 -24.70
N GLY A 235 6.33 4.40 -25.48
CA GLY A 235 7.76 4.33 -25.80
C GLY A 235 8.67 4.21 -24.57
N ASP A 236 9.81 4.90 -24.59
CA ASP A 236 10.88 4.78 -23.59
C ASP A 236 10.68 5.65 -22.34
N ARG A 237 9.43 6.01 -22.01
CA ARG A 237 9.14 6.74 -20.76
C ARG A 237 9.68 5.96 -19.56
N THR A 238 10.25 6.68 -18.59
CA THR A 238 10.65 6.11 -17.32
C THR A 238 9.40 5.85 -16.47
N CYS A 239 9.49 4.95 -15.49
CA CYS A 239 8.37 4.64 -14.60
C CYS A 239 8.71 5.08 -13.17
N ARG A 240 7.74 5.72 -12.51
CA ARG A 240 7.82 6.18 -11.12
C ARG A 240 6.63 5.65 -10.34
N TYR A 241 6.86 5.37 -9.06
CA TYR A 241 5.80 4.99 -8.13
C TYR A 241 5.72 6.00 -7.00
N VAL A 242 4.53 6.54 -6.75
CA VAL A 242 4.25 7.51 -5.69
C VAL A 242 3.20 6.98 -4.74
N GLN A 243 3.45 7.06 -3.43
CA GLN A 243 2.47 6.81 -2.39
C GLN A 243 2.03 8.13 -1.74
N ILE A 244 0.72 8.34 -1.61
CA ILE A 244 0.13 9.53 -0.98
C ILE A 244 -0.65 9.11 0.27
N PRO A 245 -0.24 9.52 1.48
CA PRO A 245 -0.96 9.19 2.71
C PRO A 245 -2.29 9.96 2.81
N LEU A 246 -3.37 9.26 3.17
CA LEU A 246 -4.71 9.81 3.38
C LEU A 246 -5.16 9.78 4.85
N ALA A 247 -4.65 8.85 5.66
CA ALA A 247 -5.14 8.55 7.01
C ALA A 247 -4.21 8.95 8.14
N ASP A 248 -3.09 9.64 7.90
CA ASP A 248 -2.23 10.17 8.98
C ASP A 248 -2.98 11.19 9.89
N ARG A 249 -4.23 11.52 9.52
CA ARG A 249 -5.21 12.31 10.27
C ARG A 249 -6.11 11.49 11.23
N SER A 250 -6.31 10.19 11.01
CA SER A 250 -7.20 9.38 11.85
C SER A 250 -6.51 8.89 13.12
N GLY A 251 -5.20 8.60 13.05
CA GLY A 251 -4.38 8.21 14.21
C GLY A 251 -3.99 9.37 15.13
N THR A 252 -3.94 10.60 14.61
CA THR A 252 -3.62 11.82 15.38
C THR A 252 -4.84 12.42 16.11
N ALA A 253 -6.06 11.99 15.78
CA ALA A 253 -7.30 12.53 16.35
C ALA A 253 -7.84 11.77 17.58
N ILE A 254 -7.10 10.82 18.18
CA ILE A 254 -7.58 10.06 19.35
C ILE A 254 -6.52 10.01 20.44
N ASN A 255 -6.58 11.00 21.34
CA ASN A 255 -6.20 10.81 22.74
C ASN A 255 -7.43 11.05 23.62
N TRP A 256 -8.48 10.25 23.41
CA TRP A 256 -9.63 10.19 24.32
C TRP A 256 -9.30 9.23 25.47
N VAL A 257 -8.38 9.65 26.35
CA VAL A 257 -8.14 8.99 27.63
C VAL A 257 -8.87 9.78 28.73
N ARG A 258 -9.98 9.19 29.19
CA ARG A 258 -10.63 9.33 30.51
C ARG A 258 -11.08 10.73 30.97
N ASP A 259 -12.40 10.91 31.00
CA ASP A 259 -13.18 11.71 31.96
C ASP A 259 -12.94 13.21 32.10
N ASP A 260 -12.31 13.90 31.14
CA ASP A 260 -12.45 15.37 31.06
C ASP A 260 -12.66 15.87 29.63
N VAL A 261 -13.74 16.63 29.49
CA VAL A 261 -14.17 17.30 28.25
C VAL A 261 -13.44 18.63 28.17
N GLU A 262 -12.41 18.74 27.33
CA GLU A 262 -12.01 20.04 26.77
C GLU A 262 -12.54 20.16 25.34
N THR A 263 -13.77 20.67 25.27
CA THR A 263 -14.40 21.28 24.09
C THR A 263 -13.64 22.53 23.65
N SER A 264 -12.43 22.38 23.11
CA SER A 264 -11.79 23.41 22.30
C SER A 264 -10.71 22.82 21.39
N LEU A 265 -11.11 21.95 20.47
CA LEU A 265 -10.34 21.78 19.23
C LEU A 265 -10.75 22.92 18.31
N GLU A 266 -9.90 23.94 18.22
CA GLU A 266 -10.08 25.02 17.24
C GLU A 266 -10.02 24.41 15.83
N ILE A 267 -11.05 24.70 15.03
CA ILE A 267 -11.22 24.25 13.64
C ILE A 267 -10.00 24.57 12.75
N VAL A 268 -9.17 25.53 13.19
CA VAL A 268 -8.02 26.08 12.46
C VAL A 268 -6.83 25.11 12.36
N ASP A 269 -6.65 24.19 13.31
CA ASP A 269 -5.48 23.28 13.30
C ASP A 269 -5.67 22.06 12.37
N LEU A 270 -6.91 21.76 11.98
CA LEU A 270 -7.26 20.61 11.13
C LEU A 270 -7.40 21.00 9.64
N THR A 271 -7.42 22.29 9.34
CA THR A 271 -7.52 22.86 7.97
C THR A 271 -6.18 23.19 7.34
N ASN A 272 -5.07 23.14 8.09
CA ASN A 272 -3.75 23.16 7.48
C ASN A 272 -3.56 21.83 6.76
N GLY A 273 -3.53 21.87 5.43
CA GLY A 273 -3.38 20.70 4.58
C GLY A 273 -2.14 19.88 4.93
N TYR A 274 -2.30 18.89 5.82
CA TYR A 274 -1.27 17.89 6.11
C TYR A 274 -1.26 16.85 4.98
N VAL A 275 -1.08 17.30 3.74
CA VAL A 275 -0.34 16.49 2.76
C VAL A 275 1.09 16.88 3.07
N ASP A 276 1.76 16.06 3.87
CA ASP A 276 3.16 16.26 4.13
C ASP A 276 3.87 16.39 2.76
N HIS A 277 4.71 17.40 2.61
CA HIS A 277 5.52 17.70 1.41
C HIS A 277 6.33 16.52 0.86
N HIS A 278 6.29 15.36 1.52
CA HIS A 278 6.82 14.09 1.11
C HIS A 278 5.84 13.33 0.20
N THR A 279 5.56 13.90 -0.99
CA THR A 279 5.18 13.07 -2.14
C THR A 279 6.37 12.15 -2.44
N PHE A 280 6.32 10.90 -1.98
CA PHE A 280 7.45 10.00 -2.09
C PHE A 280 7.46 9.30 -3.45
N GLY A 281 8.23 9.81 -4.40
CA GLY A 281 8.44 9.19 -5.70
C GLY A 281 9.64 8.25 -5.71
N MET A 282 9.41 6.96 -5.87
CA MET A 282 10.45 5.96 -6.08
C MET A 282 10.73 5.77 -7.57
N THR A 283 12.01 5.78 -7.93
CA THR A 283 12.53 5.37 -9.24
C THR A 283 13.45 4.16 -9.04
N HIS A 284 13.16 3.05 -9.71
CA HIS A 284 14.14 1.96 -9.93
C HIS A 284 14.63 2.03 -11.38
N GLU A 285 15.34 3.10 -11.73
CA GLU A 285 16.09 3.13 -13.00
C GLU A 285 17.28 2.17 -12.95
N HIS A 286 17.76 1.83 -11.75
CA HIS A 286 18.75 0.79 -11.52
C HIS A 286 18.07 -0.40 -10.84
N ARG A 287 17.82 -1.46 -11.61
CA ARG A 287 17.51 -2.78 -11.04
C ARG A 287 18.66 -3.16 -10.13
N ASN A 288 18.43 -3.12 -8.82
CA ASN A 288 19.39 -3.64 -7.87
C ASN A 288 19.16 -5.15 -7.88
N GLU A 289 20.07 -5.91 -8.49
CA GLU A 289 19.98 -7.39 -8.59
C GLU A 289 19.61 -8.00 -7.23
N THR A 290 20.09 -7.41 -6.13
CA THR A 290 19.73 -7.78 -4.75
C THR A 290 18.23 -7.75 -4.45
N VAL A 291 17.48 -6.75 -4.94
CA VAL A 291 16.04 -6.64 -4.69
C VAL A 291 15.26 -7.67 -5.50
N ASP A 292 15.62 -7.82 -6.77
CA ASP A 292 14.96 -8.75 -7.69
C ASP A 292 15.21 -10.21 -7.25
N ASP A 293 16.45 -10.54 -6.87
CA ASP A 293 16.83 -11.87 -6.35
C ASP A 293 16.10 -12.20 -5.04
N ARG A 294 15.94 -11.22 -4.14
CA ARG A 294 15.21 -11.40 -2.87
C ARG A 294 13.72 -11.50 -3.09
N LEU A 295 13.16 -10.73 -4.02
CA LEU A 295 11.77 -10.88 -4.43
C LEU A 295 11.51 -12.30 -4.95
N ALA A 296 12.40 -12.82 -5.80
CA ALA A 296 12.32 -14.18 -6.34
C ALA A 296 12.43 -15.25 -5.25
N ALA A 297 13.35 -15.08 -4.30
CA ALA A 297 13.48 -16.00 -3.16
C ALA A 297 12.22 -16.02 -2.29
N VAL A 298 11.71 -14.86 -1.88
CA VAL A 298 10.49 -14.75 -1.05
C VAL A 298 9.28 -15.32 -1.78
N ALA A 299 9.12 -15.01 -3.07
CA ALA A 299 8.02 -15.54 -3.85
C ALA A 299 8.12 -17.06 -4.01
N THR A 300 9.32 -17.60 -4.24
CA THR A 300 9.59 -19.05 -4.30
C THR A 300 9.20 -19.73 -2.99
N GLU A 301 9.58 -19.15 -1.84
CA GLU A 301 9.24 -19.69 -0.52
C GLU A 301 7.72 -19.74 -0.30
N LEU A 302 6.99 -18.68 -0.67
CA LEU A 302 5.53 -18.62 -0.48
C LEU A 302 4.77 -19.62 -1.36
N VAL A 303 5.26 -19.92 -2.57
CA VAL A 303 4.59 -20.85 -3.49
C VAL A 303 5.01 -22.31 -3.31
N SER A 304 6.17 -22.59 -2.69
CA SER A 304 6.76 -23.94 -2.64
C SER A 304 6.24 -24.83 -1.49
N GLY A 305 5.44 -24.30 -0.57
CA GLY A 305 4.82 -25.09 0.51
C GLY A 305 4.91 -24.42 1.87
N PRO A 306 4.60 -25.15 2.97
CA PRO A 306 4.50 -24.56 4.29
C PRO A 306 5.86 -23.98 4.73
N TYR A 307 5.86 -22.69 5.03
CA TYR A 307 7.01 -21.96 5.53
C TYR A 307 7.31 -22.38 6.98
N ASP A 308 8.59 -22.67 7.29
CA ASP A 308 9.06 -22.93 8.65
C ASP A 308 9.71 -21.67 9.25
N PRO A 309 9.02 -20.93 10.16
CA PRO A 309 9.56 -19.71 10.75
C PRO A 309 10.53 -19.94 11.90
N THR A 310 10.89 -21.19 12.23
CA THR A 310 11.66 -21.53 13.44
C THR A 310 12.93 -20.69 13.60
N ALA A 311 13.68 -20.45 12.51
CA ALA A 311 14.94 -19.71 12.55
C ALA A 311 14.79 -18.23 12.96
N ARG A 312 13.59 -17.64 12.80
CA ARG A 312 13.32 -16.21 13.03
C ARG A 312 12.16 -15.99 14.01
N TRP A 313 11.67 -17.06 14.63
CA TRP A 313 10.44 -17.06 15.42
C TRP A 313 10.47 -16.05 16.56
N ALA A 314 11.59 -15.94 17.29
CA ALA A 314 11.73 -14.98 18.39
C ALA A 314 11.51 -13.52 17.92
N ALA A 315 12.05 -13.14 16.77
CA ALA A 315 11.87 -11.80 16.22
C ALA A 315 10.43 -11.56 15.71
N ILE A 316 9.81 -12.57 15.10
CA ILE A 316 8.41 -12.52 14.66
C ILE A 316 7.49 -12.37 15.88
N GLU A 317 7.77 -13.09 16.96
CA GLU A 317 7.02 -13.02 18.22
C GLU A 317 7.06 -11.60 18.80
N ASP A 318 8.23 -10.98 18.88
CA ASP A 318 8.38 -9.64 19.46
C ASP A 318 7.73 -8.53 18.60
N HIS A 319 7.71 -8.69 17.27
CA HIS A 319 7.33 -7.60 16.34
C HIS A 319 6.00 -7.79 15.61
N ALA A 320 5.54 -9.02 15.40
CA ALA A 320 4.31 -9.32 14.66
C ALA A 320 3.16 -9.75 15.59
N CYS A 321 3.41 -10.64 16.55
CA CYS A 321 2.35 -11.21 17.41
C CYS A 321 1.53 -10.18 18.22
N PRO A 322 2.10 -9.07 18.77
CA PRO A 322 1.33 -8.13 19.60
C PRO A 322 0.16 -7.44 18.89
N THR A 323 0.17 -7.42 17.56
CA THR A 323 -0.86 -6.78 16.72
C THR A 323 -1.51 -7.75 15.75
N CYS A 324 -1.19 -9.05 15.84
CA CYS A 324 -1.72 -10.06 14.94
C CYS A 324 -3.12 -10.50 15.39
N GLU A 325 -4.09 -10.42 14.48
CA GLU A 325 -5.48 -10.83 14.72
C GLU A 325 -5.62 -12.35 14.89
N TYR A 326 -4.67 -13.12 14.38
CA TYR A 326 -4.65 -14.59 14.45
C TYR A 326 -3.87 -15.13 15.67
N THR A 327 -3.35 -14.27 16.54
CA THR A 327 -2.53 -14.70 17.69
C THR A 327 -3.24 -15.75 18.56
N VAL A 328 -4.56 -15.64 18.71
CA VAL A 328 -5.39 -16.55 19.51
C VAL A 328 -5.54 -17.97 18.94
N CYS A 329 -5.25 -18.17 17.66
CA CYS A 329 -5.32 -19.47 16.97
C CYS A 329 -3.95 -19.95 16.44
N CYS A 330 -2.89 -19.16 16.64
CA CYS A 330 -1.55 -19.50 16.21
C CYS A 330 -0.91 -20.55 17.15
N GLN A 331 -0.72 -21.77 16.64
CA GLN A 331 -0.16 -22.88 17.42
C GLN A 331 1.27 -22.60 17.88
N ASP A 332 2.10 -21.96 17.05
CA ASP A 332 3.49 -21.65 17.40
C ASP A 332 3.57 -20.62 18.54
N TYR A 333 2.68 -19.62 18.54
CA TYR A 333 2.58 -18.63 19.63
C TYR A 333 2.05 -19.26 20.92
N ILE A 334 0.96 -20.03 20.82
CA ILE A 334 0.37 -20.72 21.98
C ILE A 334 1.38 -21.70 22.60
N ALA A 335 2.07 -22.50 21.78
CA ALA A 335 3.04 -23.49 22.24
C ALA A 335 4.17 -22.84 23.05
N ARG A 336 4.55 -21.60 22.72
CA ARG A 336 5.52 -20.81 23.49
C ARG A 336 4.95 -20.30 24.80
N GLU A 337 3.79 -19.65 24.78
CA GLU A 337 3.14 -19.09 26.00
C GLU A 337 2.80 -20.17 27.03
N VAL A 338 2.44 -21.38 26.57
CA VAL A 338 2.15 -22.53 27.45
C VAL A 338 3.37 -23.40 27.72
N GLY A 339 4.51 -23.07 27.12
CA GLY A 339 5.79 -23.70 27.40
C GLY A 339 6.21 -23.35 28.83
N PHE A 340 6.07 -24.30 29.74
CA PHE A 340 6.67 -24.15 31.06
C PHE A 340 8.19 -24.17 30.90
N ASP A 341 8.87 -23.09 31.28
CA ASP A 341 10.32 -23.05 31.38
C ASP A 341 10.79 -24.24 32.23
N GLY A 342 11.45 -25.20 31.58
CA GLY A 342 12.09 -26.35 32.19
C GLY A 342 13.55 -26.06 32.54
#